data_AF-M0L111-F1
#
_entry.id   AF-M0L111-F1
#
_cell.length_a   1.000
_cell.length_b   1.000
_cell.length_c   1.000
_cell.angle_alpha   90.00
_cell.angle_beta   90.00
_cell.angle_gamma   90.00
#
_symmetry.space_group_name_H-M   'P 1'
#
loop_
_entity.id
_entity.type
_entity.pdbx_description
1 polymer ?
#
loop_
_entity_poly.entity_id
_entity_poly.type
_entity_poly.pdbx_seq_one_letter_code
_entity_poly.pdbx_strand_id
1 'polypeptide(L)'
;MATRRDCRTTSVAIDRQQEAKVHTHLDDPDYDARVVVKLEDESWTFAIEDTVASLIKTSEADDVLDLPEIPEWVHTVLWDIGVPEVDE
;
A
#
# COMPACT_ATOMS: atom_id res chain seq x y z
N MET A 1 10.49 -24.42 9.77
CA MET A 1 11.08 -23.12 10.17
C MET A 1 9.95 -22.11 10.09
N ALA A 2 9.63 -21.44 11.21
CA ALA A 2 8.59 -20.41 11.19
C ALA A 2 9.18 -19.17 10.52
N THR A 3 8.85 -18.93 9.25
CA THR A 3 9.13 -17.68 8.56
C THR A 3 8.48 -16.59 9.40
N ARG A 4 9.27 -15.78 10.11
CA ARG A 4 8.76 -14.53 10.66
C ARG A 4 8.30 -13.78 9.42
N ARG A 5 6.97 -13.63 9.28
CA ARG A 5 6.41 -12.73 8.29
C ARG A 5 6.92 -11.35 8.72
N ASP A 6 7.91 -10.81 8.00
CA ASP A 6 8.46 -9.48 8.23
C ASP A 6 7.44 -8.46 7.72
N CYS A 7 6.28 -8.49 8.37
CA CYS A 7 5.16 -7.62 8.11
C CYS A 7 5.23 -6.49 9.14
N ARG A 8 5.67 -5.32 8.72
CA ARG A 8 5.61 -4.11 9.52
C ARG A 8 4.23 -3.50 9.35
N THR A 9 3.54 -3.25 10.46
CA THR A 9 2.29 -2.49 10.44
C THR A 9 2.55 -1.08 10.96
N THR A 10 2.18 -0.08 10.18
CA THR A 10 2.26 1.34 10.54
C THR A 10 0.88 1.96 10.42
N SER A 11 0.48 2.76 11.41
CA SER A 11 -0.74 3.56 11.35
C SER A 11 -0.38 4.97 10.92
N VAL A 12 -1.07 5.51 9.91
CA VAL A 12 -0.89 6.87 9.41
C VAL A 12 -2.21 7.62 9.54
N ALA A 13 -2.21 8.76 10.22
CA ALA A 13 -3.39 9.61 10.35
C ALA A 13 -3.65 10.34 9.02
N ILE A 14 -4.86 10.20 8.49
CA ILE A 14 -5.32 10.89 7.27
C ILE A 14 -5.98 12.22 7.63
N ASP A 15 -6.89 12.17 8.61
CA ASP A 15 -7.57 13.33 9.19
C ASP A 15 -7.76 13.10 10.71
N ARG A 16 -8.39 14.05 11.41
CA ARG A 16 -8.65 13.97 12.86
C ARG A 16 -9.49 12.77 13.29
N GLN A 17 -10.22 12.14 12.36
CA GLN A 17 -11.09 10.99 12.65
C GLN A 17 -10.72 9.72 11.87
N GLN A 18 -9.75 9.78 10.96
CA GLN A 18 -9.43 8.70 10.04
C GLN A 18 -7.96 8.30 10.13
N GLU A 19 -7.71 7.00 10.28
CA GLU A 19 -6.38 6.39 10.35
C GLU A 19 -6.29 5.27 9.32
N ALA A 20 -5.31 5.36 8.43
CA ALA A 20 -4.99 4.30 7.50
C ALA A 20 -3.98 3.33 8.14
N LYS A 21 -4.19 2.04 7.92
CA LYS A 21 -3.26 0.99 8.31
C LYS A 21 -2.44 0.56 7.10
N VAL A 22 -1.13 0.68 7.23
CA VAL A 22 -0.17 0.26 6.23
C VAL A 22 0.47 -1.05 6.68
N HIS A 23 0.39 -2.07 5.86
CA HIS A 23 1.09 -3.34 6.04
C HIS A 23 2.19 -3.46 4.99
N THR A 24 3.44 -3.39 5.43
CA THR A 24 4.62 -3.56 4.57
C THR A 24 5.15 -4.98 4.74
N HIS A 25 5.16 -5.74 3.66
CA HIS A 25 5.69 -7.09 3.56
C HIS A 25 7.03 -7.04 2.83
N LEU A 26 8.12 -7.40 3.50
CA LEU A 26 9.48 -7.39 2.93
C LEU A 26 9.92 -8.75 2.37
N ASP A 27 9.05 -9.76 2.46
CA ASP A 27 9.31 -11.15 2.07
C ASP A 27 8.71 -11.52 0.69
N ASP A 28 8.47 -10.55 -0.17
CA ASP A 28 7.92 -10.78 -1.51
C ASP A 28 9.02 -11.34 -2.44
N PRO A 29 8.82 -12.50 -3.10
CA PRO A 29 9.81 -13.07 -4.00
C PRO A 29 9.86 -12.37 -5.36
N ASP A 30 8.80 -11.63 -5.72
CA ASP A 30 8.64 -10.99 -7.02
C ASP A 30 9.00 -9.48 -6.97
N TYR A 31 9.02 -8.87 -5.78
CA TYR A 31 9.22 -7.42 -5.57
C TYR A 31 10.11 -7.13 -4.35
N ASP A 32 10.66 -5.92 -4.22
CA ASP A 32 11.44 -5.53 -3.03
C ASP A 32 10.57 -5.49 -1.76
N ALA A 33 9.32 -5.06 -1.91
CA ALA A 33 8.31 -5.12 -0.86
C ALA A 33 6.89 -5.08 -1.43
N ARG A 34 5.91 -5.43 -0.61
CA ARG A 34 4.49 -5.21 -0.89
C ARG A 34 3.87 -4.36 0.21
N VAL A 35 3.19 -3.29 -0.17
CA VAL A 35 2.52 -2.38 0.76
C VAL A 35 1.01 -2.48 0.59
N VAL A 36 0.30 -2.73 1.69
CA VAL A 36 -1.16 -2.73 1.70
C VAL A 36 -1.64 -1.58 2.59
N VAL A 37 -2.24 -0.57 1.97
CA VAL A 37 -2.87 0.57 2.65
C VAL A 37 -4.35 0.24 2.83
N LYS A 38 -4.87 0.35 4.06
CA LYS A 38 -6.27 0.09 4.38
C LYS A 38 -6.88 1.27 5.11
N LEU A 39 -8.04 1.72 4.65
CA LEU A 39 -8.84 2.74 5.31
C LEU A 39 -10.31 2.30 5.30
N GLU A 40 -10.87 2.07 6.49
CA GLU A 40 -12.25 1.57 6.65
C GLU A 40 -12.51 0.28 5.82
N ASP A 41 -13.33 0.34 4.78
CA ASP A 41 -13.63 -0.78 3.85
C ASP A 41 -12.78 -0.75 2.55
N GLU A 42 -11.96 0.28 2.38
CA GLU A 42 -11.10 0.47 1.21
C GLU A 42 -9.69 -0.09 1.45
N SER A 43 -9.14 -0.75 0.45
CA SER A 43 -7.80 -1.30 0.49
C SER A 43 -7.09 -1.12 -0.84
N TRP A 44 -5.83 -0.69 -0.76
CA TRP A 44 -4.95 -0.44 -1.88
C TRP A 44 -3.66 -1.23 -1.68
N THR A 45 -3.28 -2.02 -2.67
CA THR A 45 -2.11 -2.89 -2.63
C THR A 45 -1.12 -2.45 -3.70
N PHE A 46 0.09 -2.14 -3.25
CA PHE A 46 1.20 -1.67 -4.07
C PHE A 46 2.36 -2.65 -4.02
N ALA A 47 3.00 -2.89 -5.16
CA ALA A 47 4.33 -3.46 -5.21
C ALA A 47 5.34 -2.33 -5.09
N ILE A 48 6.42 -2.58 -4.36
CA ILE A 48 7.55 -1.66 -4.28
C ILE A 48 8.72 -2.28 -5.04
N GLU A 49 9.25 -1.55 -6.00
CA GLU A 49 10.50 -1.87 -6.71
C GLU A 49 11.35 -0.61 -6.79
N ASP A 50 12.61 -0.68 -6.35
CA ASP A 50 13.55 0.45 -6.39
C ASP A 50 12.97 1.74 -5.77
N THR A 51 12.19 1.62 -4.69
CA THR A 51 11.48 2.72 -3.98
C THR A 51 10.27 3.33 -4.70
N VAL A 52 9.83 2.75 -5.81
CA VAL A 52 8.63 3.14 -6.56
C VAL A 52 7.47 2.23 -6.18
N ALA A 53 6.31 2.80 -5.87
CA ALA A 53 5.07 2.07 -5.63
C ALA A 53 4.24 1.91 -6.91
N SER A 54 4.06 0.68 -7.39
CA SER A 54 3.15 0.38 -8.50
C SER A 54 1.86 -0.21 -7.97
N LEU A 55 0.71 0.33 -8.40
CA LEU A 55 -0.60 -0.19 -7.98
C LEU A 55 -0.85 -1.57 -8.59
N ILE A 56 -1.11 -2.57 -7.74
CA ILE A 56 -1.43 -3.94 -8.18
C ILE A 56 -2.92 -4.22 -8.04
N LYS A 57 -3.54 -3.76 -6.95
CA LYS A 57 -4.89 -4.17 -6.59
C LYS A 57 -5.58 -3.16 -5.69
N THR A 58 -6.87 -2.95 -5.90
CA THR A 58 -7.74 -2.19 -4.99
C THR A 58 -8.94 -3.03 -4.54
N SER A 59 -9.64 -2.59 -3.51
CA SER A 59 -10.90 -3.23 -3.07
C SER A 59 -11.98 -3.25 -4.16
N GLU A 60 -11.98 -2.26 -5.07
CA GLU A 60 -12.98 -2.16 -6.15
C GLU A 60 -12.57 -2.88 -7.44
N ALA A 61 -11.27 -3.04 -7.69
CA ALA A 61 -10.76 -3.46 -8.99
C ALA A 61 -10.60 -4.99 -9.18
N ASP A 62 -11.13 -5.84 -8.29
CA ASP A 62 -11.05 -7.31 -8.48
C ASP A 62 -11.69 -7.77 -9.82
N ASP A 63 -12.61 -6.97 -10.39
CA ASP A 63 -13.34 -7.24 -11.64
C ASP A 63 -13.15 -6.16 -12.74
N VAL A 64 -12.28 -5.16 -12.54
CA VAL A 64 -12.14 -4.01 -13.46
C VAL A 64 -10.83 -4.14 -14.25
N LEU A 65 -10.91 -4.04 -15.59
CA LEU A 65 -9.74 -4.14 -16.48
C LEU A 65 -8.78 -2.93 -16.40
N ASP A 66 -9.26 -1.82 -15.83
CA ASP A 66 -8.51 -0.61 -15.57
C ASP A 66 -8.50 -0.38 -14.05
N LEU A 67 -7.31 -0.18 -13.50
CA LEU A 67 -7.15 0.21 -12.10
C LEU A 67 -7.67 1.66 -11.92
N PRO A 68 -8.36 1.95 -10.82
CA PRO A 68 -8.83 3.31 -10.56
C PRO A 68 -7.67 4.25 -10.24
N GLU A 69 -7.88 5.54 -10.49
CA GLU A 69 -6.94 6.61 -10.11
C GLU A 69 -6.69 6.58 -8.60
N ILE A 70 -5.43 6.74 -8.19
CA ILE A 70 -5.01 6.64 -6.80
C ILE A 70 -5.43 7.93 -6.07
N PRO A 71 -6.22 7.85 -4.98
CA PRO A 71 -6.67 9.04 -4.29
C PRO A 71 -5.52 9.71 -3.51
N GLU A 72 -5.55 11.04 -3.37
CA GLU A 72 -4.47 11.84 -2.75
C GLU A 72 -4.12 11.41 -1.32
N TRP A 73 -5.09 10.88 -0.57
CA TRP A 73 -4.85 10.39 0.78
C TRP A 73 -3.92 9.17 0.78
N VAL A 74 -3.98 8.31 -0.23
CA VAL A 74 -3.07 7.16 -0.38
C VAL A 74 -1.67 7.64 -0.71
N HIS A 75 -1.51 8.63 -1.61
CA HIS A 75 -0.22 9.25 -1.87
C HIS A 75 0.41 9.83 -0.59
N THR A 76 -0.39 10.51 0.22
CA THR A 76 0.07 11.06 1.51
C THR A 76 0.57 9.96 2.44
N VAL A 77 -0.15 8.83 2.51
CA VAL A 77 0.26 7.67 3.32
C VAL A 77 1.56 7.05 2.82
N LEU A 78 1.67 6.82 1.51
CA LEU A 78 2.87 6.26 0.89
C LEU A 78 4.08 7.16 1.15
N TRP A 79 3.91 8.48 1.03
CA TRP A 79 4.95 9.44 1.35
C TRP A 79 5.38 9.37 2.83
N ASP A 80 4.43 9.30 3.77
CA ASP A 80 4.71 9.25 5.21
C ASP A 80 5.49 7.99 5.64
N ILE A 81 5.26 6.86 4.95
CA ILE A 81 6.00 5.61 5.16
C ILE A 81 7.33 5.56 4.39
N GLY A 82 7.68 6.60 3.63
CA GLY A 82 8.95 6.73 2.92
C GLY A 82 8.96 6.21 1.48
N VAL A 83 7.80 6.13 0.83
CA VAL A 83 7.64 5.78 -0.58
C VAL A 83 7.17 7.03 -1.35
N PRO A 84 8.10 7.84 -1.88
CA PRO A 84 7.77 9.15 -2.46
C PRO A 84 7.27 9.08 -3.90
N GLU A 85 7.57 7.99 -4.61
CA GLU A 85 7.24 7.81 -6.03
C GLU A 85 6.17 6.73 -6.19
N VAL A 86 5.16 7.02 -7.00
CA VAL A 86 4.04 6.14 -7.29
C VAL A 86 3.89 6.08 -8.80
N ASP A 87 3.90 4.88 -9.36
CA ASP A 87 3.70 4.60 -10.78
C ASP A 87 2.21 4.37 -11.04
N GLU A 88 1.62 5.20 -11.89
CA GLU A 88 0.20 5.28 -12.25
C GLU A 88 -0.10 4.63 -13.61
#